data_AF-A0A8T3M695-F1
#
_entry.id   AF-A0A8T3M695-F1
#
_cell.length_a   1.000
_cell.length_b   1.000
_cell.length_c   1.000
_cell.angle_alpha   90.00
_cell.angle_beta   90.00
_cell.angle_gamma   90.00
#
_symmetry.space_group_name_H-M   'P 1'
#
loop_
_entity.id
_entity.type
_entity.pdbx_description
1 polymer ?
#
loop_
_entity_poly.entity_id
_entity_poly.type
_entity_poly.pdbx_seq_one_letter_code
_entity_poly.pdbx_strand_id
1 'polypeptide(L)'
;MVEFVAREIQVRGLTAPAVMFLEASRPYRPLGSQAMLFFDPVLRDLFGGDMAELQRVLADEAGIERLIERLEEIDEEPGYDA
;
A
#
# COMPACT_ATOMS: atom_id res chain seq x y z
N MET A 1 10.73 -3.71 3.31
CA MET A 1 9.70 -2.72 3.68
C MET A 1 8.42 -2.95 2.92
N VAL A 2 8.48 -2.91 1.59
CA VAL A 2 7.36 -3.26 0.71
C VAL A 2 6.69 -4.58 1.10
N GLU A 3 7.45 -5.65 1.30
CA GLU A 3 6.93 -6.95 1.77
C GLU A 3 6.10 -6.88 3.05
N PHE A 4 6.54 -6.09 4.03
CA PHE A 4 5.84 -5.95 5.30
C PHE A 4 4.50 -5.24 5.08
N VAL A 5 4.50 -4.14 4.35
CA VAL A 5 3.29 -3.38 4.03
C VAL A 5 2.33 -4.21 3.18
N ALA A 6 2.82 -4.92 2.17
CA ALA A 6 2.02 -5.79 1.32
C ALA A 6 1.36 -6.92 2.12
N ARG A 7 2.11 -7.56 3.02
CA ARG A 7 1.57 -8.60 3.92
C ARG A 7 0.52 -8.05 4.87
N GLU A 8 0.75 -6.87 5.45
CA GLU A 8 -0.23 -6.21 6.32
C GLU A 8 -1.55 -5.89 5.57
N ILE A 9 -1.47 -5.46 4.31
CA ILE A 9 -2.65 -5.27 3.45
C ILE A 9 -3.36 -6.61 3.18
N GLN A 10 -2.60 -7.64 2.82
CA GLN A 10 -3.12 -8.96 2.48
C GLN A 10 -3.89 -9.59 3.65
N VAL A 11 -3.30 -9.62 4.86
CA VAL A 11 -3.94 -10.25 6.04
C VAL A 11 -5.24 -9.55 6.46
N ARG A 12 -5.42 -8.29 6.07
CA ARG A 12 -6.66 -7.52 6.30
C ARG A 12 -7.70 -7.71 5.18
N GLY A 13 -7.36 -8.43 4.11
CA GLY A 13 -8.23 -8.60 2.93
C GLY A 13 -8.39 -7.32 2.11
N LEU A 14 -7.41 -6.42 2.17
CA LEU A 14 -7.47 -5.08 1.54
C LEU A 14 -6.65 -4.97 0.25
N THR A 15 -6.19 -6.08 -0.32
CA THR A 15 -5.32 -6.10 -1.52
C THR A 15 -5.94 -5.33 -2.68
N ALA A 16 -7.13 -5.73 -3.14
CA ALA A 16 -7.82 -5.07 -4.25
C ALA A 16 -8.09 -3.56 -4.03
N PRO A 17 -8.68 -3.10 -2.90
CA PRO A 17 -8.88 -1.66 -2.68
C PRO A 17 -7.56 -0.89 -2.52
N ALA A 18 -6.50 -1.51 -1.97
CA ALA A 18 -5.19 -0.87 -1.88
C ALA A 18 -4.57 -0.65 -3.26
N VAL A 19 -4.59 -1.66 -4.15
CA VAL A 19 -4.13 -1.52 -5.54
C VAL A 19 -4.90 -0.41 -6.25
N MET A 20 -6.24 -0.43 -6.20
CA MET A 20 -7.08 0.60 -6.81
C MET A 20 -6.73 2.01 -6.30
N PHE A 21 -6.53 2.18 -4.99
CA PHE A 21 -6.16 3.46 -4.40
C PHE A 21 -4.78 3.93 -4.85
N LEU A 22 -3.77 3.04 -4.84
CA LEU A 22 -2.41 3.36 -5.25
C LEU A 22 -2.36 3.72 -6.74
N GLU A 23 -3.10 3.01 -7.59
CA GLU A 23 -3.29 3.34 -9.01
C GLU A 23 -3.94 4.71 -9.21
N ALA A 24 -5.03 5.00 -8.49
CA ALA A 24 -5.70 6.30 -8.54
C ALA A 24 -4.80 7.45 -8.05
N SER A 25 -3.82 7.15 -7.18
CA SER A 25 -2.86 8.12 -6.65
C SER A 25 -1.71 8.49 -7.61
N ARG A 26 -1.57 7.82 -8.78
CA ARG A 26 -0.50 8.09 -9.79
C ARG A 26 -0.20 9.57 -10.02
N PRO A 27 -1.19 10.47 -10.19
CA PRO A 27 -0.94 11.89 -10.45
C PRO A 27 -0.24 12.65 -9.30
N TYR A 28 -0.22 12.07 -8.10
CA TYR A 28 0.23 12.73 -6.86
C TYR A 28 1.48 12.07 -6.27
N ARG A 29 2.11 11.13 -6.98
CA ARG A 29 3.31 10.44 -6.51
C ARG A 29 4.57 11.28 -6.79
N PRO A 30 5.62 11.17 -5.97
CA PRO A 30 5.62 10.51 -4.66
C PRO A 30 4.76 11.29 -3.64
N LEU A 31 4.17 10.58 -2.68
CA LEU A 31 3.29 11.18 -1.69
C LEU A 31 4.14 11.83 -0.59
N GLY A 32 4.55 13.07 -0.83
CA GLY A 32 5.24 13.88 0.16
C GLY A 32 4.41 14.12 1.42
N SER A 33 5.02 14.68 2.47
CA SER A 33 4.41 14.87 3.79
C SER A 33 3.03 15.53 3.77
N GLN A 34 2.80 16.52 2.90
CA GLN A 34 1.49 17.19 2.76
C GLN A 34 0.44 16.29 2.11
N ALA A 35 0.80 15.50 1.10
CA ALA A 35 -0.10 14.53 0.48
C ALA A 35 -0.42 13.39 1.47
N MET A 36 0.57 12.94 2.23
CA MET A 36 0.37 11.96 3.30
C MET A 36 -0.63 12.43 4.35
N LEU A 37 -0.61 13.71 4.77
CA LEU A 37 -1.61 14.25 5.70
C LEU A 37 -3.03 14.26 5.13
N PHE A 38 -3.18 14.45 3.82
CA PHE A 38 -4.49 14.36 3.15
C PHE A 38 -5.02 12.93 3.14
N PHE A 39 -4.15 11.94 2.91
CA PHE A 39 -4.51 10.53 2.86
C PHE A 39 -4.52 9.83 4.23
N ASP A 40 -3.92 10.43 5.27
CA ASP A 40 -3.77 9.88 6.62
C ASP A 40 -5.08 9.31 7.23
N PRO A 41 -6.27 9.94 7.10
CA PRO A 41 -7.51 9.36 7.63
C PRO A 41 -7.88 8.03 6.98
N VAL A 42 -7.75 7.94 5.65
CA VAL A 42 -8.07 6.72 4.88
C VAL A 42 -7.04 5.65 5.19
N LEU A 43 -5.76 6.03 5.23
CA LEU A 43 -4.71 5.08 5.55
C LEU A 43 -4.89 4.54 6.98
N ARG A 44 -5.21 5.38 7.97
CA ARG A 44 -5.38 4.91 9.37
C ARG A 44 -6.49 3.91 9.53
N ASP A 45 -7.58 4.09 8.79
CA ASP A 45 -8.69 3.16 8.76
C ASP A 45 -8.29 1.82 8.12
N LEU A 46 -7.48 1.85 7.05
CA LEU A 46 -7.07 0.67 6.30
C LEU A 46 -5.90 -0.11 6.95
N PHE A 47 -4.90 0.59 7.50
CA PHE A 47 -3.62 0.01 7.94
C PHE A 47 -3.45 -0.03 9.46
N GLY A 48 -4.25 0.75 10.21
CA GLY A 48 -4.12 0.91 11.65
C GLY A 48 -3.10 1.99 12.05
N GLY A 49 -2.73 2.01 13.33
CA GLY A 49 -1.97 3.12 13.93
C GLY A 49 -0.48 3.18 13.57
N ASP A 50 0.13 2.09 13.11
CA ASP A 50 1.55 2.08 12.74
C ASP A 50 1.74 2.38 11.24
N MET A 51 1.99 3.65 10.96
CA MET A 51 2.14 4.20 9.61
C MET A 51 3.58 4.37 9.17
N ALA A 52 4.56 4.15 10.04
CA ALA A 52 5.93 4.52 9.75
C ALA A 52 6.46 3.80 8.50
N GLU A 53 6.12 2.52 8.37
CA GLU A 53 6.54 1.71 7.24
C GLU A 53 5.78 2.01 5.95
N LEU A 54 4.49 2.32 6.08
CA LEU A 54 3.70 2.78 4.94
C LEU A 54 4.22 4.12 4.42
N GLN A 55 4.44 5.10 5.29
CA GLN A 55 4.95 6.42 4.92
C GLN A 55 6.31 6.35 4.23
N ARG A 56 7.20 5.44 4.66
CA ARG A 56 8.49 5.21 4.00
C ARG A 56 8.34 4.64 2.59
N VAL A 57 7.39 3.72 2.38
CA VAL A 57 7.11 3.16 1.05
C VAL A 57 6.45 4.19 0.13
N LEU A 58 5.53 5.00 0.65
CA LEU A 58 4.78 6.00 -0.13
C LEU A 58 5.57 7.29 -0.42
N ALA A 59 6.69 7.53 0.28
CA ALA A 59 7.55 8.70 0.07
C ALA A 59 8.41 8.63 -1.20
N ASP A 60 8.47 7.47 -1.87
CA ASP A 60 9.26 7.24 -3.07
C ASP A 60 8.42 6.55 -4.15
N GLU A 61 8.53 7.01 -5.40
CA GLU A 61 7.73 6.50 -6.52
C GLU A 61 8.05 5.03 -6.81
N ALA A 62 9.33 4.64 -6.73
CA ALA A 62 9.73 3.25 -6.90
C ALA A 62 9.25 2.37 -5.74
N GLY A 63 9.16 2.91 -4.52
CA GLY A 63 8.50 2.24 -3.39
C GLY A 63 7.03 1.93 -3.67
N ILE A 64 6.29 2.89 -4.23
CA ILE A 64 4.88 2.72 -4.59
C ILE A 64 4.69 1.69 -5.71
N GLU A 65 5.45 1.79 -6.81
CA GLU A 65 5.35 0.82 -7.91
C GLU A 65 5.65 -0.60 -7.43
N ARG A 66 6.71 -0.78 -6.63
CA ARG A 66 7.05 -2.09 -6.04
C ARG A 66 5.95 -2.62 -5.12
N LEU A 67 5.23 -1.74 -4.41
CA LEU A 67 4.12 -2.14 -3.56
C LEU A 67 2.93 -2.60 -4.39
N ILE A 68 2.61 -1.92 -5.49
CA ILE A 68 1.55 -2.33 -6.42
C ILE A 68 1.88 -3.71 -7.00
N GLU A 69 3.08 -3.87 -7.56
CA GLU A 69 3.54 -5.15 -8.13
C GLU A 69 3.46 -6.29 -7.10
N ARG A 70 3.89 -6.07 -5.85
CA ARG A 70 3.79 -7.11 -4.80
C ARG A 70 2.34 -7.44 -4.45
N LEU A 71 1.45 -6.46 -4.40
CA LEU A 71 0.04 -6.70 -4.11
C LEU A 71 -0.65 -7.47 -5.23
N GLU A 72 -0.32 -7.17 -6.49
CA GLU A 72 -0.81 -7.89 -7.66
C GLU A 72 -0.30 -9.33 -7.69
N GLU A 73 0.99 -9.56 -7.42
CA GLU A 73 1.55 -10.92 -7.29
C GLU A 73 0.86 -11.74 -6.19
N ILE A 74 0.58 -11.11 -5.05
CA ILE A 74 -0.11 -11.73 -3.92
C ILE A 74 -1.55 -12.12 -4.28
N ASP A 75 -2.25 -11.32 -5.09
CA ASP A 75 -3.63 -11.59 -5.52
C ASP A 75 -3.67 -12.65 -6.64
N GLU A 76 -2.64 -12.66 -7.50
CA GLU A 76 -2.46 -13.64 -8.58
C GLU A 76 -2.00 -15.01 -8.09
N GLU A 77 -1.29 -15.11 -6.96
CA GLU A 77 -1.01 -16.37 -6.27
C GLU A 77 -2.33 -16.95 -5.70
N PRO A 78 -3.01 -17.86 -6.43
CA PRO A 78 -4.22 -18.47 -5.91
C PRO A 78 -3.77 -19.39 -4.80
N GLY A 79 -4.22 -19.14 -3.57
CA GLY A 79 -3.83 -19.87 -2.36
C GLY A 79 -3.45 -21.33 -2.63
N TYR A 80 -2.16 -21.58 -2.82
CA TYR A 80 -1.58 -22.92 -2.79
C TYR A 80 -0.89 -23.03 -1.45
N ASP A 81 -1.69 -23.16 -0.40
CA ASP A 81 -1.28 -23.83 0.82
C ASP A 81 -2.52 -24.25 1.64
N ALA A 82 -2.70 -25.58 1.63
CA ALA A 82 -3.38 -26.46 2.59
C ALA A 82 -4.92 -26.46 2.71
#